data_AF-A0A5C4S9P3-F1
#
_entry.id   AF-A0A5C4S9P3-F1
#
_cell.length_a   1.000
_cell.length_b   1.000
_cell.length_c   1.000
_cell.angle_alpha   90.00
_cell.angle_beta   90.00
_cell.angle_gamma   90.00
#
_symmetry.space_group_name_H-M   'P 1'
#
loop_
_entity.id
_entity.type
_entity.pdbx_description
1 polymer ?
#
loop_
_entity_poly.entity_id
_entity_poly.type
_entity_poly.pdbx_seq_one_letter_code
_entity_poly.pdbx_strand_id
1 'polypeptide(L)'
;MRACVLFSMLASLSACASSVDPRHLDVQFSRSGAGYDVSGRYGPGWSEGDVRGEVERRCHAKSMALRRFAGLQYSESRGTGFSAYCGKAG
;
A
#
# COMPACT_ATOMS: atom_id res chain seq x y z
N MET A 1 -15.79 -28.76 -44.88
CA MET A 1 -15.58 -27.42 -44.28
C MET A 1 -15.86 -27.50 -42.79
N ARG A 2 -14.84 -27.38 -41.95
CA ARG A 2 -14.96 -27.05 -40.52
C ARG A 2 -13.54 -26.74 -40.02
N ALA A 3 -13.18 -25.46 -40.17
CA ALA A 3 -11.94 -24.91 -39.66
C ALA A 3 -12.06 -24.80 -38.13
N CYS A 4 -11.32 -25.63 -37.40
CA CYS A 4 -11.07 -25.41 -35.98
C CYS A 4 -9.98 -24.34 -35.88
N VAL A 5 -10.41 -23.09 -35.71
CA VAL A 5 -9.53 -21.97 -35.41
C VAL A 5 -8.94 -22.18 -34.02
N LEU A 6 -7.66 -22.53 -33.99
CA LEU A 6 -6.81 -22.51 -32.80
C LEU A 6 -6.63 -21.05 -32.35
N PHE A 7 -7.47 -20.60 -31.42
CA PHE A 7 -7.25 -19.36 -30.68
C PHE A 7 -6.27 -19.65 -29.53
N SER A 8 -4.98 -19.52 -29.84
CA SER A 8 -3.90 -19.71 -28.88
C SER A 8 -3.84 -18.56 -27.88
N MET A 9 -4.13 -18.90 -26.63
CA MET A 9 -3.51 -18.37 -25.40
C MET A 9 -3.24 -16.86 -25.33
N LEU A 10 -4.22 -16.09 -24.84
CA LEU A 10 -3.88 -14.95 -24.00
C LEU A 10 -3.36 -15.51 -22.67
N ALA A 11 -2.04 -15.41 -22.47
CA ALA A 11 -1.40 -15.62 -21.18
C ALA A 11 -1.91 -14.57 -20.20
N SER A 12 -2.96 -14.92 -19.46
CA SER A 12 -3.41 -14.21 -18.28
C SER A 12 -2.28 -14.28 -17.25
N LEU A 13 -1.46 -13.24 -17.18
CA LEU A 13 -0.78 -12.87 -15.94
C LEU A 13 -1.87 -12.53 -14.93
N SER A 14 -2.48 -13.58 -14.36
CA SER A 14 -3.16 -13.50 -13.09
C SER A 14 -2.06 -13.16 -12.09
N ALA A 15 -1.76 -11.86 -11.98
CA ALA A 15 -1.23 -11.34 -10.74
C ALA A 15 -2.24 -11.82 -9.69
N CYS A 16 -1.84 -12.80 -8.89
CA CYS A 16 -2.52 -13.16 -7.67
C CYS A 16 -2.49 -11.91 -6.79
N ALA A 17 -3.39 -10.96 -7.06
CA ALA A 17 -3.77 -9.92 -6.15
C ALA A 17 -4.54 -10.65 -5.06
N SER A 18 -3.80 -11.34 -4.18
CA SER A 18 -4.30 -11.78 -2.90
C SER A 18 -5.02 -10.56 -2.33
N SER A 19 -6.34 -10.68 -2.12
CA SER A 19 -7.13 -9.61 -1.54
C SER A 19 -6.54 -9.34 -0.16
N VAL A 20 -5.66 -8.35 -0.08
CA VAL A 20 -4.98 -8.00 1.16
C VAL A 20 -6.08 -7.50 2.10
N ASP A 21 -6.31 -8.22 3.20
CA ASP A 21 -7.38 -7.88 4.14
C ASP A 21 -7.09 -6.50 4.75
N PRO A 22 -7.95 -5.48 4.51
CA PRO A 22 -7.75 -4.14 5.04
C PRO A 22 -7.72 -4.11 6.58
N ARG A 23 -8.27 -5.12 7.25
CA ARG A 23 -8.32 -5.21 8.72
C ARG A 23 -6.95 -5.34 9.37
N HIS A 24 -5.93 -5.74 8.62
CA HIS A 24 -4.56 -5.85 9.12
C HIS A 24 -3.70 -4.63 8.79
N LEU A 25 -4.28 -3.53 8.29
CA LEU A 25 -3.59 -2.26 8.13
C LEU A 25 -4.28 -1.18 8.95
N ASP A 26 -3.58 -0.68 9.96
CA ASP A 26 -3.93 0.53 10.67
C ASP A 26 -3.10 1.70 10.13
N VAL A 27 -3.76 2.83 9.86
CA VAL A 27 -3.12 4.07 9.39
C VAL A 27 -3.77 5.26 10.06
N GLN A 28 -2.96 6.04 10.73
CA GLN A 28 -3.37 7.26 11.40
C GLN A 28 -2.64 8.46 10.81
N PHE A 29 -3.40 9.52 10.54
CA PHE A 29 -2.89 10.79 10.02
C PHE A 29 -2.96 11.82 11.13
N SER A 30 -1.81 12.42 11.45
CA SER A 30 -1.71 13.57 12.35
C SER A 30 -1.22 14.79 11.57
N ARG A 31 -1.86 15.94 11.78
CA ARG A 31 -1.47 17.16 11.07
C ARG A 31 -0.14 17.68 11.63
N SER A 32 0.81 17.96 10.73
CA SER A 32 2.17 18.35 11.08
C SER A 32 2.65 19.48 10.17
N GLY A 33 2.56 20.72 10.66
CA GLY A 33 2.83 21.93 9.89
C GLY A 33 2.01 22.02 8.61
N ALA A 34 2.70 22.10 7.47
CA ALA A 34 2.09 22.13 6.12
C ALA A 34 1.79 20.73 5.54
N GLY A 35 1.98 19.67 6.32
CA GLY A 35 1.78 18.27 5.89
C GLY A 35 1.11 17.41 6.96
N TYR A 36 1.31 16.10 6.85
CA TYR A 36 0.79 15.10 7.78
C TYR A 36 1.88 14.08 8.12
N ASP A 37 2.09 13.89 9.42
CA ASP A 37 2.77 12.69 9.90
C ASP A 37 1.78 11.53 9.83
N VAL A 38 2.24 10.42 9.27
CA VAL A 38 1.47 9.20 9.12
C VAL A 38 2.16 8.11 9.91
N SER A 39 1.43 7.41 10.74
CA SER A 39 1.94 6.27 11.47
C SER A 39 0.90 5.17 11.50
N GLY A 40 1.35 3.96 11.73
CA GLY A 40 0.44 2.83 11.74
C GLY A 40 1.17 1.52 11.89
N ARG A 41 0.41 0.45 11.70
CA ARG A 41 0.92 -0.93 11.78
C ARG A 41 0.28 -1.78 10.71
N TYR A 42 1.04 -2.76 10.25
CA TYR A 42 0.57 -3.74 9.30
C TYR A 42 0.89 -5.17 9.76
N GLY A 43 -0.05 -6.07 9.49
CA GLY A 43 0.00 -7.47 9.86
C GLY A 43 0.16 -8.41 8.66
N PRO A 44 -0.06 -9.73 8.86
CA PRO A 44 0.07 -10.74 7.82
C PRO A 44 -0.70 -10.39 6.54
N GLY A 45 -0.07 -10.63 5.39
CA GLY A 45 -0.63 -10.33 4.06
C GLY A 45 -0.28 -8.95 3.51
N TRP A 46 0.29 -8.05 4.33
CA TRP A 46 0.81 -6.76 3.89
C TRP A 46 2.33 -6.80 3.77
N SER A 47 2.87 -6.41 2.62
CA SER A 47 4.28 -6.07 2.48
C SER A 47 4.53 -4.59 2.73
N GLU A 48 5.78 -4.21 3.03
CA GLU A 48 6.15 -2.80 3.13
C GLU A 48 5.81 -2.01 1.86
N GLY A 49 5.95 -2.65 0.68
CA GLY A 49 5.60 -2.07 -0.60
C GLY A 49 4.10 -1.76 -0.74
N ASP A 50 3.25 -2.68 -0.29
CA ASP A 50 1.78 -2.50 -0.29
C ASP A 50 1.37 -1.35 0.63
N VAL A 51 1.95 -1.30 1.83
CA VAL A 51 1.69 -0.23 2.80
C VAL A 51 2.18 1.11 2.27
N ARG A 52 3.38 1.16 1.69
CA ARG A 52 3.91 2.38 1.08
C ARG A 52 3.00 2.89 -0.03
N GLY A 53 2.56 2.01 -0.94
CA GLY A 53 1.63 2.36 -2.01
C GLY A 53 0.27 2.83 -1.50
N GLU A 54 -0.26 2.20 -0.44
CA GLU A 54 -1.51 2.62 0.19
C GLU A 54 -1.38 3.98 0.88
N VAL A 55 -0.29 4.22 1.61
CA VAL A 55 -0.01 5.52 2.23
C VAL A 55 0.16 6.60 1.15
N GLU A 56 0.83 6.30 0.05
CA GLU A 56 0.96 7.20 -1.09
C GLU A 56 -0.39 7.58 -1.70
N ARG A 57 -1.28 6.59 -1.95
CA ARG A 57 -2.66 6.85 -2.39
C ARG A 57 -3.41 7.77 -1.42
N ARG A 58 -3.25 7.58 -0.12
CA ARG A 58 -3.90 8.42 0.90
C ARG A 58 -3.29 9.81 1.01
N CYS A 59 -1.98 9.98 0.83
CA CYS A 59 -1.35 11.29 0.69
C CYS A 59 -1.94 12.03 -0.52
N HIS A 60 -2.07 11.35 -1.67
CA HIS A 60 -2.63 11.93 -2.89
C HIS A 60 -4.09 12.33 -2.74
N ALA A 61 -4.91 11.54 -2.04
CA ALA A 61 -6.29 11.92 -1.70
C ALA A 61 -6.38 13.22 -0.88
N LYS A 62 -5.28 13.62 -0.21
CA LYS A 62 -5.15 14.89 0.51
C LYS A 62 -4.43 15.97 -0.30
N SER A 63 -4.23 15.78 -1.61
CA SER A 63 -3.44 16.69 -2.47
C SER A 63 -1.98 16.87 -2.02
N MET A 64 -1.38 15.80 -1.49
CA MET A 64 0.01 15.74 -1.04
C MET A 64 0.75 14.57 -1.68
N ALA A 65 2.08 14.58 -1.59
CA ALA A 65 2.94 13.48 -1.99
C ALA A 65 3.54 12.81 -0.76
N LEU A 66 3.77 11.50 -0.84
CA LEU A 66 4.58 10.78 0.13
C LEU A 66 6.04 11.25 0.01
N ARG A 67 6.59 11.82 1.08
CA ARG A 67 7.96 12.37 1.10
C ARG A 67 8.94 11.48 1.85
N ARG A 68 8.46 10.76 2.85
CA ARG A 68 9.25 9.84 3.67
C ARG A 68 8.39 8.65 4.04
N PHE A 69 9.01 7.48 4.05
CA PHE A 69 8.44 6.25 4.57
C PHE A 69 9.56 5.48 5.28
N ALA A 70 9.27 4.90 6.43
CA ALA A 70 10.18 4.07 7.19
C ALA A 70 9.41 2.92 7.86
N GLY A 71 9.85 1.69 7.62
CA GLY A 71 9.45 0.53 8.42
C GLY A 71 10.01 0.64 9.84
N LEU A 72 9.20 0.28 10.82
CA LEU A 72 9.59 0.16 12.23
C LEU A 72 9.63 -1.31 12.63
N GLN A 73 10.21 -1.60 13.80
CA GLN A 73 10.33 -2.97 14.29
C GLN A 73 8.98 -3.69 14.40
N TYR A 74 9.04 -4.98 14.06
CA TYR A 74 7.97 -5.93 14.29
C TYR A 74 7.75 -6.13 15.79
N SER A 75 6.48 -6.26 16.17
CA SER A 75 6.06 -6.59 17.52
C SER A 75 5.05 -7.74 17.43
N GLU A 76 5.30 -8.84 18.14
CA GLU A 76 4.44 -10.03 18.08
C GLU A 76 2.97 -9.74 18.44
N SER A 77 2.73 -8.79 19.35
CA SER A 77 1.37 -8.41 19.76
C SER A 77 0.69 -7.38 18.85
N ARG A 78 1.43 -6.71 17.95
CA ARG A 78 0.92 -5.54 17.21
C ARG A 78 1.26 -5.50 15.72
N GLY A 79 2.09 -6.42 15.21
CA GLY A 79 2.58 -6.40 13.84
C GLY A 79 3.74 -5.44 13.59
N THR A 80 4.07 -5.22 12.32
CA THR A 80 5.16 -4.33 11.87
C THR A 80 4.69 -2.88 11.88
N GLY A 81 5.42 -2.02 12.59
CA GLY A 81 5.10 -0.59 12.59
C GLY A 81 5.61 0.11 11.34
N PHE A 82 5.09 1.30 11.06
CA PHE A 82 5.69 2.21 10.10
C PHE A 82 5.47 3.67 10.52
N SER A 83 6.32 4.54 9.98
CA SER A 83 6.12 5.98 9.99
C SER A 83 6.36 6.56 8.61
N ALA A 84 5.64 7.61 8.27
CA ALA A 84 5.69 8.27 6.99
C ALA A 84 5.33 9.75 7.13
N TYR A 85 5.65 10.53 6.11
CA TYR A 85 5.30 11.95 6.05
C TYR A 85 4.73 12.29 4.68
N CYS A 86 3.50 12.80 4.66
CA CYS A 86 2.89 13.43 3.50
C CYS A 86 3.18 14.94 3.53
N GLY A 87 3.69 15.48 2.43
CA GLY A 87 3.93 16.93 2.29
C GLY A 87 3.57 17.40 0.88
N LYS A 88 3.64 18.71 0.63
CA LYS A 88 3.47 19.23 -0.73
C LYS A 88 4.43 18.54 -1.68
N ALA A 89 3.94 18.18 -2.87
CA ALA A 89 4.80 17.86 -4.00
C ALA A 89 5.64 19.12 -4.27
N GLY A 90 6.95 19.02 -4.01
CA GLY A 90 7.90 20.10 -4.28
C GLY A 90 8.17 20.26 -5.75
#